data_AF-A0A3D2S8X7-F1
#
_entry.id   AF-A0A3D2S8X7-F1
#
_cell.length_a   1.000
_cell.length_b   1.000
_cell.length_c   1.000
_cell.angle_alpha   90.00
_cell.angle_beta   90.00
_cell.angle_gamma   90.00
#
_symmetry.space_group_name_H-M   'P 1'
#
loop_
_entity.id
_entity.type
_entity.pdbx_description
1 polymer ?
#
loop_
_entity_poly.entity_id
_entity_poly.type
_entity_poly.pdbx_seq_one_letter_code
_entity_poly.pdbx_strand_id
1 'polypeptide(L)'
;KKPSALEDADYKSFYNELYPYSTPPLFWIHLNVDYPFNLTGILYFPQIKKNFEAQKNKIQLYSNQVYVTDEVKEIVPEWLTLLHGVIDSPDIPLNVSRSYLQSDPNVKKINSYITKKVADKLSSLFKKDRATFEQQWSNISVIIKYGMLTDDKFYEKAKDFVLLENTDGKFFTIEEYKAHISDLQTDKDKQLIMLYTHDAEEHHVYIDAARQRNYDVIQIDNIIDNHFISALENKLEGVQFKRVDADTIDKLIDKD
;
A
#
# COMPACT_ATOMS: atom_id res chain seq x y z
N LYS A 1 -3.34 -25.50 -9.95
CA LYS A 1 -4.03 -25.42 -11.27
C LYS A 1 -3.55 -24.16 -11.99
N LYS A 2 -3.50 -24.14 -13.34
CA LYS A 2 -3.12 -22.91 -14.06
C LYS A 2 -4.14 -21.79 -13.80
N PRO A 3 -3.74 -20.51 -13.69
CA PRO A 3 -4.67 -19.40 -13.45
C PRO A 3 -5.81 -19.32 -14.47
N SER A 4 -5.54 -19.68 -15.73
CA SER A 4 -6.52 -19.65 -16.83
C SER A 4 -7.62 -20.72 -16.76
N ALA A 5 -7.48 -21.69 -15.87
CA ALA A 5 -8.41 -22.81 -15.70
C ALA A 5 -9.16 -22.74 -14.36
N LEU A 6 -9.15 -21.56 -13.73
CA LEU A 6 -9.79 -21.30 -12.43
C LEU A 6 -10.76 -20.14 -12.58
N GLU A 7 -11.88 -20.25 -11.90
CA GLU A 7 -12.87 -19.18 -11.77
C GLU A 7 -12.68 -18.44 -10.45
N ASP A 8 -13.25 -17.24 -10.35
CA ASP A 8 -13.25 -16.44 -9.13
C ASP A 8 -13.83 -17.19 -7.93
N ALA A 9 -14.81 -18.08 -8.17
CA ALA A 9 -15.41 -18.92 -7.15
C ALA A 9 -14.40 -19.91 -6.52
N ASP A 10 -13.46 -20.43 -7.32
CA ASP A 10 -12.42 -21.35 -6.82
C ASP A 10 -11.52 -20.66 -5.80
N TYR A 11 -11.09 -19.42 -6.08
CA TYR A 11 -10.25 -18.64 -5.17
C TYR A 11 -11.00 -18.28 -3.89
N LYS A 12 -12.28 -17.89 -4.00
CA LYS A 12 -13.10 -17.58 -2.83
C LYS A 12 -13.36 -18.81 -1.97
N SER A 13 -13.63 -19.97 -2.57
CA SER A 13 -13.78 -21.24 -1.85
C SER A 13 -12.50 -21.59 -1.10
N PHE A 14 -11.37 -21.54 -1.80
CA PHE A 14 -10.07 -21.85 -1.19
C PHE A 14 -9.70 -20.88 -0.06
N TYR A 15 -10.02 -19.58 -0.19
CA TYR A 15 -9.84 -18.62 0.88
C TYR A 15 -10.67 -18.97 2.13
N ASN A 16 -11.93 -19.36 1.95
CA ASN A 16 -12.82 -19.73 3.06
C ASN A 16 -12.37 -21.03 3.76
N GLU A 17 -11.78 -21.97 3.02
CA GLU A 17 -11.18 -23.18 3.58
C GLU A 17 -9.96 -22.85 4.45
N LEU A 18 -9.09 -21.96 3.98
CA LEU A 18 -7.89 -21.55 4.70
C LEU A 18 -8.19 -20.64 5.90
N TYR A 19 -9.18 -19.76 5.77
CA TYR A 19 -9.53 -18.75 6.77
C TYR A 19 -11.04 -18.77 7.08
N PRO A 20 -11.55 -19.82 7.76
CA PRO A 20 -12.95 -19.90 8.14
C PRO A 20 -13.40 -18.64 8.91
N TYR A 21 -14.62 -18.19 8.66
CA TYR A 21 -15.23 -17.00 9.29
C TYR A 21 -14.59 -15.65 8.94
N SER A 22 -13.61 -15.61 8.04
CA SER A 22 -13.07 -14.35 7.52
C SER A 22 -14.05 -13.70 6.53
N THR A 23 -14.04 -12.37 6.48
CA THR A 23 -14.72 -11.65 5.40
C THR A 23 -14.08 -11.97 4.06
N PRO A 24 -14.85 -12.03 2.96
CA PRO A 24 -14.29 -12.26 1.63
C PRO A 24 -13.14 -11.30 1.31
N PRO A 25 -12.08 -11.78 0.64
CA PRO A 25 -10.94 -10.94 0.29
C PRO A 25 -11.37 -9.93 -0.78
N LEU A 26 -10.73 -8.76 -0.78
CA LEU A 26 -10.96 -7.71 -1.78
C LEU A 26 -10.57 -8.19 -3.18
N PHE A 27 -9.40 -8.82 -3.27
CA PHE A 27 -8.88 -9.45 -4.47
C PHE A 27 -7.76 -10.43 -4.09
N TRP A 28 -7.25 -11.16 -5.09
CA TRP A 28 -6.13 -12.08 -4.95
C TRP A 28 -5.11 -11.92 -6.07
N ILE A 29 -3.93 -12.47 -5.81
CA ILE A 29 -2.82 -12.56 -6.74
C ILE A 29 -2.41 -14.02 -6.79
N HIS A 30 -2.60 -14.66 -7.94
CA HIS A 30 -2.08 -15.99 -8.20
C HIS A 30 -0.63 -15.87 -8.68
N LEU A 31 0.29 -16.32 -7.85
CA LEU A 31 1.71 -16.46 -8.15
C LEU A 31 1.91 -17.78 -8.91
N ASN A 32 2.49 -17.71 -10.09
CA ASN A 32 2.84 -18.90 -10.87
C ASN A 32 4.05 -18.57 -11.74
N VAL A 33 5.20 -19.12 -11.37
CA VAL A 33 6.47 -18.99 -12.09
C VAL A 33 7.26 -20.28 -11.95
N ASP A 34 7.89 -20.67 -13.05
CA ASP A 34 8.68 -21.88 -13.25
C ASP A 34 10.16 -21.59 -13.60
N TYR A 35 10.48 -20.35 -14.01
CA TYR A 35 11.85 -19.88 -14.26
C TYR A 35 12.01 -18.40 -13.86
N PRO A 36 13.13 -17.98 -13.24
CA PRO A 36 14.33 -18.74 -12.88
C PRO A 36 14.25 -19.51 -11.55
N PHE A 37 13.08 -19.57 -10.95
CA PHE A 37 12.74 -20.35 -9.75
C PHE A 37 11.28 -20.79 -9.84
N ASN A 38 10.92 -21.80 -9.08
CA ASN A 38 9.59 -22.38 -8.98
C ASN A 38 8.87 -21.76 -7.79
N LEU A 39 7.81 -21.00 -8.08
CA LEU A 39 6.93 -20.46 -7.06
C LEU A 39 5.50 -20.52 -7.56
N THR A 40 4.67 -21.23 -6.81
CA THR A 40 3.22 -21.17 -6.95
C THR A 40 2.61 -20.65 -5.66
N GLY A 41 1.43 -20.06 -5.72
CA GLY A 41 0.80 -19.57 -4.50
C GLY A 41 -0.31 -18.59 -4.79
N ILE A 42 -1.06 -18.27 -3.74
CA ILE A 42 -2.12 -17.28 -3.81
C ILE A 42 -1.97 -16.36 -2.61
N LEU A 43 -1.84 -15.07 -2.89
CA LEU A 43 -1.91 -14.00 -1.91
C LEU A 43 -3.28 -13.34 -1.99
N TYR A 44 -3.92 -13.15 -0.86
CA TYR A 44 -5.23 -12.55 -0.70
C TYR A 44 -5.09 -11.23 0.05
N PHE A 45 -5.80 -10.21 -0.42
CA PHE A 45 -5.93 -8.92 0.26
C PHE A 45 -7.17 -8.95 1.15
N PRO A 46 -7.01 -9.14 2.48
CA PRO A 46 -8.15 -9.14 3.39
C PRO A 46 -8.73 -7.73 3.54
N GLN A 47 -9.99 -7.63 3.96
CA GLN A 47 -10.56 -6.37 4.43
C GLN A 47 -9.98 -6.06 5.82
N ILE A 48 -9.20 -4.99 5.93
CA ILE A 48 -8.61 -4.57 7.21
C ILE A 48 -9.61 -3.65 7.92
N LYS A 49 -10.13 -4.08 9.07
CA LYS A 49 -10.97 -3.22 9.91
C LYS A 49 -10.08 -2.23 10.69
N LYS A 50 -10.53 -0.99 10.89
CA LYS A 50 -9.78 0.08 11.59
C LYS A 50 -9.31 -0.30 13.02
N ASN A 51 -9.91 -1.30 13.66
CA ASN A 51 -9.56 -1.76 15.03
C ASN A 51 -8.76 -3.08 15.05
N PHE A 52 -8.09 -3.43 13.96
CA PHE A 52 -7.43 -4.74 13.86
C PHE A 52 -6.13 -4.78 14.66
N GLU A 53 -6.09 -5.60 15.71
CA GLU A 53 -4.83 -6.21 16.14
C GLU A 53 -4.27 -6.95 14.93
N ALA A 54 -3.23 -6.39 14.30
CA ALA A 54 -2.57 -7.00 13.17
C ALA A 54 -2.01 -8.36 13.58
N GLN A 55 -2.80 -9.42 13.41
CA GLN A 55 -2.32 -10.78 13.44
C GLN A 55 -1.40 -10.96 12.24
N LYS A 56 -0.12 -10.65 12.45
CA LYS A 56 0.96 -10.83 11.48
C LYS A 56 1.10 -12.31 11.13
N ASN A 57 1.64 -12.59 9.94
CA ASN A 57 2.07 -13.92 9.49
C ASN A 57 0.94 -14.89 9.12
N LYS A 58 -0.04 -14.44 8.34
CA LYS A 58 -1.06 -15.33 7.75
C LYS A 58 -0.67 -15.85 6.37
N ILE A 59 0.61 -15.89 6.04
CA ILE A 59 1.08 -16.51 4.80
C ILE A 59 1.80 -17.79 5.17
N GLN A 60 1.32 -18.91 4.66
CA GLN A 60 1.92 -20.22 4.90
C GLN A 60 2.87 -20.57 3.76
N LEU A 61 4.07 -21.04 4.10
CA LEU A 61 5.04 -21.62 3.17
C LEU A 61 4.86 -23.13 3.12
N TYR A 62 4.82 -23.64 1.90
CA TYR A 62 4.86 -25.03 1.53
C TYR A 62 6.09 -25.30 0.65
N SER A 63 6.53 -26.55 0.63
CA SER A 63 7.51 -27.06 -0.33
C SER A 63 7.02 -28.41 -0.80
N ASN A 64 6.74 -28.52 -2.10
CA ASN A 64 6.13 -29.71 -2.69
C ASN A 64 4.82 -30.10 -1.98
N GLN A 65 3.95 -29.12 -1.72
CA GLN A 65 2.68 -29.28 -1.01
C GLN A 65 2.79 -29.77 0.44
N VAL A 66 4.00 -29.83 1.00
CA VAL A 66 4.23 -30.12 2.42
C VAL A 66 4.39 -28.81 3.17
N TYR A 67 3.64 -28.61 4.25
CA TYR A 67 3.74 -27.43 5.10
C TYR A 67 5.15 -27.31 5.70
N VAL A 68 5.73 -26.11 5.63
CA VAL A 68 7.06 -25.79 6.17
C VAL A 68 6.94 -24.88 7.39
N THR A 69 6.41 -23.67 7.20
CA THR A 69 6.32 -22.64 8.25
C THR A 69 5.38 -21.51 7.83
N ASP A 70 4.86 -20.75 8.78
CA ASP A 70 4.19 -19.47 8.60
C ASP A 70 5.12 -18.26 8.85
N GLU A 71 6.35 -18.50 9.28
CA GLU A 71 7.37 -17.46 9.51
C GLU A 71 8.07 -17.01 8.22
N VAL A 72 7.34 -16.39 7.30
CA VAL A 72 7.82 -16.10 5.94
C VAL A 72 8.55 -14.77 5.77
N LYS A 73 8.99 -14.12 6.86
CA LYS A 73 9.54 -12.74 6.83
C LYS A 73 10.75 -12.54 5.92
N GLU A 74 11.53 -13.60 5.71
CA GLU A 74 12.70 -13.54 4.81
C GLU A 74 12.30 -13.73 3.33
N ILE A 75 11.15 -14.34 3.06
CA ILE A 75 10.70 -14.75 1.73
C ILE A 75 9.72 -13.73 1.15
N VAL A 76 8.82 -13.24 1.99
CA VAL A 76 7.80 -12.26 1.63
C VAL A 76 8.21 -10.91 2.20
N PRO A 77 8.15 -9.81 1.42
CA PRO A 77 8.40 -8.47 1.93
C PRO A 77 7.60 -8.17 3.21
N GLU A 78 8.22 -7.51 4.18
CA GLU A 78 7.61 -7.29 5.50
C GLU A 78 6.25 -6.58 5.41
N TRP A 79 6.13 -5.62 4.50
CA TRP A 79 4.89 -4.86 4.26
C TRP A 79 3.73 -5.70 3.69
N LEU A 80 4.02 -6.90 3.19
CA LEU A 80 3.04 -7.88 2.72
C LEU A 80 2.67 -8.94 3.77
N THR A 81 3.28 -8.92 4.95
CA THR A 81 2.97 -9.88 6.04
C THR A 81 1.56 -9.69 6.63
N LEU A 82 0.90 -8.59 6.27
CA LEU A 82 -0.51 -8.31 6.57
C LEU A 82 -1.48 -9.04 5.62
N LEU A 83 -0.98 -9.59 4.51
CA LEU A 83 -1.79 -10.39 3.60
C LEU A 83 -2.05 -11.79 4.16
N HIS A 84 -3.08 -12.43 3.61
CA HIS A 84 -3.35 -13.84 3.81
C HIS A 84 -2.84 -14.61 2.61
N GLY A 85 -2.45 -15.87 2.77
CA GLY A 85 -2.16 -16.69 1.60
C GLY A 85 -1.38 -17.95 1.86
N VAL A 86 -1.03 -18.58 0.74
CA VAL A 86 -0.13 -19.73 0.70
C VAL A 86 0.86 -19.53 -0.42
N ILE A 87 2.10 -19.90 -0.19
CA ILE A 87 3.15 -19.97 -1.20
C ILE A 87 3.78 -21.36 -1.15
N ASP A 88 4.04 -21.96 -2.30
CA ASP A 88 4.72 -23.24 -2.46
C ASP A 88 5.94 -23.03 -3.36
N SER A 89 7.11 -23.32 -2.81
CA SER A 89 8.39 -23.23 -3.50
C SER A 89 9.20 -24.50 -3.23
N PRO A 90 9.27 -25.43 -4.20
CA PRO A 90 10.14 -26.60 -4.14
C PRO A 90 11.63 -26.25 -3.98
N ASP A 91 12.01 -25.03 -4.37
CA ASP A 91 13.39 -24.53 -4.28
C ASP A 91 13.78 -24.15 -2.84
N ILE A 92 12.82 -24.09 -1.91
CA ILE A 92 13.09 -23.86 -0.48
C ILE A 92 13.06 -25.21 0.26
N PRO A 93 14.16 -25.63 0.89
CA PRO A 93 14.21 -26.89 1.64
C PRO A 93 13.28 -26.91 2.86
N LEU A 94 12.86 -28.11 3.29
CA LEU A 94 11.97 -28.29 4.46
C LEU A 94 12.65 -27.90 5.79
N ASN A 95 13.96 -28.09 5.92
CA ASN A 95 14.73 -27.88 7.14
C ASN A 95 15.61 -26.63 7.05
N VAL A 96 14.98 -25.46 6.93
CA VAL A 96 15.68 -24.18 6.76
C VAL A 96 15.73 -23.39 8.06
N SER A 97 16.92 -22.92 8.43
CA SER A 97 17.06 -21.89 9.45
C SER A 97 16.78 -20.51 8.86
N ARG A 98 16.43 -19.53 9.70
CA ARG A 98 16.31 -18.13 9.27
C ARG A 98 17.59 -17.59 8.64
N SER A 99 18.76 -17.96 9.19
CA SER A 99 20.06 -17.58 8.64
C SER A 99 20.30 -18.13 7.24
N TYR A 100 19.82 -19.35 6.95
CA TYR A 100 19.88 -19.92 5.61
C TYR A 100 19.03 -19.10 4.64
N LEU A 101 17.75 -18.85 4.97
CA LEU A 101 16.82 -18.11 4.11
C LEU A 101 17.33 -16.70 3.74
N GLN A 102 17.95 -15.99 4.68
CA GLN A 102 18.53 -14.66 4.45
C GLN A 102 19.65 -14.64 3.39
N SER A 103 20.42 -15.72 3.32
CA SER A 103 21.58 -15.85 2.44
C SER A 103 21.25 -16.47 1.08
N ASP A 104 20.10 -17.13 0.96
CA ASP A 104 19.69 -17.84 -0.25
C ASP A 104 19.35 -16.85 -1.40
N PRO A 105 20.06 -16.91 -2.54
CA PRO A 105 19.75 -16.09 -3.70
C PRO A 105 18.34 -16.29 -4.27
N ASN A 106 17.76 -17.49 -4.15
CA ASN A 106 16.41 -17.78 -4.62
C ASN A 106 15.36 -17.07 -3.77
N VAL A 107 15.56 -17.01 -2.46
CA VAL A 107 14.69 -16.26 -1.54
C VAL A 107 14.63 -14.78 -1.95
N LYS A 108 15.76 -14.16 -2.25
CA LYS A 108 15.80 -12.76 -2.73
C LYS A 108 15.07 -12.55 -4.06
N LYS A 109 15.18 -13.51 -4.98
CA LYS A 109 14.47 -13.47 -6.28
C LYS A 109 12.96 -13.64 -6.10
N ILE A 110 12.53 -14.58 -5.25
CA ILE A 110 11.12 -14.80 -4.89
C ILE A 110 10.54 -13.53 -4.28
N ASN A 111 11.22 -12.95 -3.29
CA ASN A 111 10.81 -11.71 -2.63
C ASN A 111 10.59 -10.58 -3.65
N SER A 112 11.58 -10.34 -4.52
CA SER A 112 11.51 -9.31 -5.57
C SER A 112 10.38 -9.57 -6.58
N TYR A 113 10.12 -10.83 -6.92
CA TYR A 113 9.03 -11.21 -7.82
C TYR A 113 7.65 -10.98 -7.19
N ILE A 114 7.49 -11.31 -5.91
CA ILE A 114 6.25 -11.06 -5.16
C ILE A 114 5.98 -9.54 -5.12
N THR A 115 6.96 -8.72 -4.74
CA THR A 115 6.85 -7.25 -4.78
C THR A 115 6.36 -6.77 -6.16
N LYS A 116 7.01 -7.25 -7.23
CA LYS A 116 6.65 -6.88 -8.60
C LYS A 116 5.22 -7.28 -8.95
N LYS A 117 4.81 -8.51 -8.63
CA LYS A 117 3.46 -9.01 -8.92
C LYS A 117 2.38 -8.24 -8.17
N VAL A 118 2.63 -7.86 -6.92
CA VAL A 118 1.72 -7.02 -6.15
C VAL A 118 1.59 -5.64 -6.77
N ALA A 119 2.71 -4.97 -7.05
CA ALA A 119 2.69 -3.65 -7.67
C ALA A 119 1.99 -3.64 -9.03
N ASP A 120 2.28 -4.64 -9.88
CA ASP A 120 1.66 -4.77 -11.20
C ASP A 120 0.14 -5.03 -11.09
N LYS A 121 -0.31 -5.83 -10.10
CA LYS A 121 -1.74 -6.06 -9.84
C LYS A 121 -2.43 -4.78 -9.39
N LEU A 122 -1.87 -4.07 -8.41
CA LEU A 122 -2.43 -2.82 -7.88
C LEU A 122 -2.53 -1.75 -8.98
N SER A 123 -1.45 -1.56 -9.75
CA SER A 123 -1.46 -0.67 -10.91
C SER A 123 -2.53 -1.07 -11.94
N SER A 124 -2.70 -2.37 -12.20
CA SER A 124 -3.76 -2.84 -13.09
C SER A 124 -5.16 -2.61 -12.54
N LEU A 125 -5.37 -2.71 -11.22
CA LEU A 125 -6.69 -2.44 -10.61
C LEU A 125 -7.03 -0.95 -10.76
N PHE A 126 -6.10 -0.07 -10.39
CA PHE A 126 -6.23 1.37 -10.54
C PHE A 126 -6.55 1.77 -12.00
N LYS A 127 -5.81 1.23 -12.98
CA LYS A 127 -5.99 1.57 -14.39
C LYS A 127 -7.28 1.02 -15.01
N LYS A 128 -7.78 -0.11 -14.53
CA LYS A 128 -8.98 -0.76 -15.09
C LYS A 128 -10.26 -0.16 -14.52
N ASP A 129 -10.27 0.09 -13.22
CA ASP A 129 -11.44 0.60 -12.52
C ASP A 129 -11.00 1.42 -11.31
N ARG A 130 -10.73 2.69 -11.59
CA ARG A 130 -10.31 3.66 -10.59
C ARG A 130 -11.37 3.86 -9.51
N ALA A 131 -12.66 3.89 -9.87
CA ALA A 131 -13.74 4.12 -8.92
C ALA A 131 -13.80 3.01 -7.87
N THR A 132 -13.70 1.74 -8.28
CA THR A 132 -13.62 0.62 -7.34
C THR A 132 -12.33 0.66 -6.52
N PHE A 133 -11.21 1.07 -7.11
CA PHE A 133 -9.94 1.22 -6.39
C PHE A 133 -10.00 2.27 -5.28
N GLU A 134 -10.62 3.43 -5.56
CA GLU A 134 -10.87 4.50 -4.60
C GLU A 134 -11.78 4.04 -3.45
N GLN A 135 -12.87 3.33 -3.76
CA GLN A 135 -13.77 2.77 -2.74
C GLN A 135 -13.07 1.78 -1.79
N GLN A 136 -12.06 1.07 -2.30
CA GLN A 136 -11.28 0.11 -1.52
C GLN A 136 -10.06 0.75 -0.83
N TRP A 137 -9.76 2.04 -1.08
CA TRP A 137 -8.53 2.69 -0.66
C TRP A 137 -8.28 2.56 0.84
N SER A 138 -9.28 2.81 1.67
CA SER A 138 -9.19 2.69 3.14
C SER A 138 -8.73 1.32 3.64
N ASN A 139 -8.97 0.25 2.86
CA ASN A 139 -8.54 -1.11 3.22
C ASN A 139 -7.12 -1.45 2.77
N ILE A 140 -6.62 -0.80 1.72
CA ILE A 140 -5.33 -1.12 1.08
C ILE A 140 -4.25 -0.06 1.29
N SER A 141 -4.64 1.16 1.66
CA SER A 141 -3.76 2.32 1.81
C SER A 141 -2.61 2.05 2.77
N VAL A 142 -2.88 1.40 3.91
CA VAL A 142 -1.86 1.05 4.91
C VAL A 142 -0.79 0.14 4.31
N ILE A 143 -1.19 -0.89 3.56
CA ILE A 143 -0.24 -1.83 2.91
C ILE A 143 0.59 -1.10 1.86
N ILE A 144 -0.05 -0.27 1.03
CA ILE A 144 0.62 0.49 -0.04
C ILE A 144 1.61 1.50 0.54
N LYS A 145 1.18 2.31 1.51
CA LYS A 145 2.04 3.29 2.18
C LYS A 145 3.20 2.61 2.90
N TYR A 146 2.96 1.47 3.55
CA TYR A 146 4.02 0.71 4.21
C TYR A 146 5.05 0.15 3.22
N GLY A 147 4.57 -0.40 2.09
CA GLY A 147 5.45 -0.84 1.01
C GLY A 147 6.28 0.30 0.44
N MET A 148 5.67 1.47 0.22
CA MET A 148 6.37 2.67 -0.26
C MET A 148 7.45 3.17 0.69
N LEU A 149 7.25 3.00 2.00
CA LEU A 149 8.22 3.41 3.03
C LEU A 149 9.41 2.45 3.17
N THR A 150 9.22 1.17 2.85
CA THR A 150 10.20 0.11 3.15
C THR A 150 10.86 -0.51 1.93
N ASP A 151 10.33 -0.27 0.72
CA ASP A 151 10.83 -0.85 -0.52
C ASP A 151 10.85 0.21 -1.63
N ASP A 152 12.03 0.73 -1.95
CA ASP A 152 12.21 1.74 -3.01
C ASP A 152 11.77 1.24 -4.39
N LYS A 153 11.90 -0.06 -4.69
CA LYS A 153 11.45 -0.61 -5.97
C LYS A 153 9.93 -0.65 -6.05
N PHE A 154 9.27 -0.90 -4.91
CA PHE A 154 7.82 -0.79 -4.82
C PHE A 154 7.39 0.68 -4.94
N TYR A 155 8.08 1.59 -4.25
CA TYR A 155 7.83 3.03 -4.34
C TYR A 155 7.81 3.53 -5.79
N GLU A 156 8.82 3.18 -6.59
CA GLU A 156 8.93 3.60 -8.00
C GLU A 156 7.72 3.19 -8.85
N LYS A 157 7.04 2.10 -8.50
CA LYS A 157 5.81 1.66 -9.17
C LYS A 157 4.55 2.23 -8.54
N ALA A 158 4.55 2.40 -7.22
CA ALA A 158 3.40 2.81 -6.44
C ALA A 158 3.10 4.30 -6.50
N LYS A 159 4.12 5.14 -6.75
CA LYS A 159 3.95 6.59 -6.87
C LYS A 159 2.92 7.01 -7.94
N ASP A 160 2.70 6.16 -8.95
CA ASP A 160 1.76 6.43 -10.06
C ASP A 160 0.29 6.07 -9.74
N PHE A 161 0.03 5.32 -8.64
CA PHE A 161 -1.33 4.89 -8.27
C PHE A 161 -1.67 5.13 -6.80
N VAL A 162 -0.73 5.55 -5.97
CA VAL A 162 -0.98 5.94 -4.59
C VAL A 162 -1.92 7.14 -4.58
N LEU A 163 -2.91 7.12 -3.68
CA LEU A 163 -3.92 8.15 -3.59
C LEU A 163 -3.74 9.01 -2.33
N LEU A 164 -3.99 10.30 -2.51
CA LEU A 164 -4.18 11.31 -1.48
C LEU A 164 -5.68 11.62 -1.45
N GLU A 165 -6.28 11.47 -0.26
CA GLU A 165 -7.68 11.81 -0.02
C GLU A 165 -7.75 13.22 0.55
N ASN A 166 -8.59 14.08 -0.01
CA ASN A 166 -8.82 15.41 0.56
C ASN A 166 -9.99 15.40 1.55
N THR A 167 -10.16 16.50 2.29
CA THR A 167 -11.25 16.68 3.27
C THR A 167 -12.66 16.72 2.68
N ASP A 168 -12.80 16.69 1.35
CA ASP A 168 -14.07 16.55 0.63
C ASP A 168 -14.33 15.09 0.17
N GLY A 169 -13.45 14.14 0.52
CA GLY A 169 -13.54 12.74 0.11
C GLY A 169 -13.17 12.46 -1.34
N LYS A 170 -12.46 13.38 -2.00
CA LYS A 170 -11.92 13.19 -3.36
C LYS A 170 -10.54 12.57 -3.31
N PHE A 171 -10.25 11.70 -4.27
CA PHE A 171 -8.97 11.03 -4.39
C PHE A 171 -8.16 11.55 -5.57
N PHE A 172 -6.87 11.79 -5.31
CA PHE A 172 -5.91 12.26 -6.29
C PHE A 172 -4.67 11.38 -6.26
N THR A 173 -4.08 11.09 -7.42
CA THR A 173 -2.67 10.69 -7.45
C THR A 173 -1.78 11.86 -7.02
N ILE A 174 -0.51 11.61 -6.69
CA ILE A 174 0.43 12.67 -6.30
C ILE A 174 0.51 13.77 -7.39
N GLU A 175 0.64 13.37 -8.66
CA GLU A 175 0.76 14.31 -9.77
C GLU A 175 -0.55 15.05 -10.06
N GLU A 176 -1.70 14.38 -9.92
CA GLU A 176 -3.00 15.05 -10.01
C GLU A 176 -3.19 16.07 -8.90
N TYR A 177 -2.80 15.74 -7.67
CA TYR A 177 -2.90 16.67 -6.55
C TYR A 177 -1.99 17.87 -6.76
N LYS A 178 -0.73 17.64 -7.17
CA LYS A 178 0.21 18.72 -7.53
C LYS A 178 -0.39 19.69 -8.54
N ALA A 179 -0.95 19.16 -9.63
CA ALA A 179 -1.60 19.97 -10.65
C ALA A 179 -2.88 20.66 -10.14
N HIS A 180 -3.59 20.04 -9.20
CA HIS A 180 -4.79 20.62 -8.59
C HIS A 180 -4.48 21.86 -7.75
N ILE A 181 -3.36 21.85 -7.01
CA ILE A 181 -3.03 22.88 -6.02
C ILE A 181 -1.97 23.90 -6.49
N SER A 182 -1.28 23.67 -7.61
CA SER A 182 -0.13 24.47 -8.06
C SER A 182 -0.39 25.97 -8.16
N ASP A 183 -1.58 26.35 -8.61
CA ASP A 183 -1.91 27.74 -8.88
C ASP A 183 -2.13 28.56 -7.60
N LEU A 184 -2.59 27.88 -6.54
CA LEU A 184 -3.06 28.54 -5.32
C LEU A 184 -2.15 28.28 -4.12
N GLN A 185 -1.48 27.14 -4.06
CA GLN A 185 -0.70 26.70 -2.90
C GLN A 185 0.80 26.67 -3.16
N THR A 186 1.29 27.56 -4.02
CA THR A 186 2.73 27.80 -4.18
C THR A 186 3.12 29.04 -3.37
N ASP A 187 4.18 28.93 -2.59
CA ASP A 187 4.72 30.03 -1.78
C ASP A 187 5.69 30.93 -2.57
N LYS A 188 6.18 32.01 -1.95
CA LYS A 188 7.15 32.94 -2.54
C LYS A 188 8.47 32.29 -2.96
N ASP A 189 8.87 31.21 -2.30
CA ASP A 189 10.09 30.44 -2.59
C ASP A 189 9.86 29.36 -3.65
N LYS A 190 8.70 29.40 -4.32
CA LYS A 190 8.25 28.45 -5.35
C LYS A 190 8.13 27.02 -4.83
N GLN A 191 7.92 26.85 -3.53
CA GLN A 191 7.57 25.56 -2.93
C GLN A 191 6.07 25.34 -3.01
N LEU A 192 5.69 24.14 -3.43
CA LEU A 192 4.31 23.70 -3.41
C LEU A 192 3.94 23.19 -2.02
N ILE A 193 2.97 23.82 -1.39
CA ILE A 193 2.53 23.51 -0.02
C ILE A 193 1.32 22.58 -0.07
N MET A 194 1.50 21.33 0.34
CA MET A 194 0.40 20.38 0.58
C MET A 194 -0.09 20.51 2.02
N LEU A 195 -1.25 21.15 2.18
CA LEU A 195 -1.90 21.23 3.48
C LEU A 195 -2.50 19.88 3.87
N TYR A 196 -2.38 19.50 5.13
CA TYR A 196 -2.97 18.26 5.64
C TYR A 196 -3.56 18.38 7.05
N THR A 197 -4.52 17.52 7.36
CA THR A 197 -5.09 17.35 8.70
C THR A 197 -5.15 15.87 9.09
N HIS A 198 -4.96 15.56 10.37
CA HIS A 198 -5.19 14.21 10.91
C HIS A 198 -6.56 14.03 11.57
N ASP A 199 -7.24 15.14 11.84
CA ASP A 199 -8.59 15.15 12.40
C ASP A 199 -9.36 16.28 11.73
N ALA A 200 -10.32 15.92 10.87
CA ALA A 200 -11.11 16.89 10.13
C ALA A 200 -12.17 17.58 11.01
N GLU A 201 -12.61 16.92 12.08
CA GLU A 201 -13.62 17.45 13.00
C GLU A 201 -12.98 18.45 13.97
N GLU A 202 -11.85 18.06 14.59
CA GLU A 202 -11.12 18.92 15.52
C GLU A 202 -10.61 20.18 14.81
N HIS A 203 -10.10 20.05 13.57
CA HIS A 203 -9.50 21.16 12.82
C HIS A 203 -10.45 21.88 11.86
N HIS A 204 -11.77 21.70 11.97
CA HIS A 204 -12.74 22.28 11.02
C HIS A 204 -12.56 23.78 10.79
N VAL A 205 -12.26 24.57 11.84
CA VAL A 205 -12.03 26.03 11.73
C VAL A 205 -10.86 26.36 10.79
N TYR A 206 -9.77 25.60 10.89
CA TYR A 206 -8.58 25.79 10.06
C TYR A 206 -8.83 25.35 8.61
N ILE A 207 -9.59 24.26 8.43
CA ILE A 207 -9.99 23.76 7.11
C ILE A 207 -10.90 24.77 6.42
N ASP A 208 -11.85 25.37 7.15
CA ASP A 208 -12.73 26.40 6.60
C ASP A 208 -11.96 27.66 6.21
N ALA A 209 -10.95 28.06 6.99
CA ALA A 209 -10.06 29.15 6.63
C ALA A 209 -9.25 28.86 5.34
N ALA A 210 -8.77 27.63 5.18
CA ALA A 210 -8.11 27.18 3.94
C ALA A 210 -9.08 27.21 2.75
N ARG A 211 -10.30 26.69 2.91
CA ARG A 211 -11.35 26.70 1.89
C ARG A 211 -11.77 28.11 1.46
N GLN A 212 -11.80 29.08 2.38
CA GLN A 212 -12.06 30.49 2.04
C GLN A 212 -11.00 31.09 1.10
N ARG A 213 -9.77 30.54 1.11
CA ARG A 213 -8.69 30.89 0.18
C ARG A 213 -8.65 29.98 -1.06
N ASN A 214 -9.65 29.11 -1.21
CA ASN A 214 -9.71 28.05 -2.22
C ASN A 214 -8.51 27.08 -2.14
N TYR A 215 -7.94 26.89 -0.96
CA TYR A 215 -6.91 25.87 -0.73
C TYR A 215 -7.57 24.53 -0.41
N ASP A 216 -6.99 23.46 -0.94
CA ASP A 216 -7.33 22.08 -0.66
C ASP A 216 -6.47 21.51 0.47
N VAL A 217 -7.07 20.60 1.23
CA VAL A 217 -6.48 20.00 2.43
C VAL A 217 -6.61 18.48 2.35
N ILE A 218 -5.47 17.78 2.47
CA ILE A 218 -5.40 16.32 2.54
C ILE A 218 -5.86 15.84 3.92
N GLN A 219 -6.66 14.79 3.96
CA GLN A 219 -7.00 14.06 5.17
C GLN A 219 -6.08 12.85 5.35
N ILE A 220 -5.44 12.76 6.52
CA ILE A 220 -4.55 11.65 6.88
C ILE A 220 -4.83 11.12 8.29
N ASP A 221 -5.63 10.05 8.40
CA ASP A 221 -6.10 9.51 9.68
C ASP A 221 -5.41 8.21 10.11
N ASN A 222 -4.43 7.71 9.35
CA ASN A 222 -3.79 6.41 9.65
C ASN A 222 -2.47 6.58 10.39
N ILE A 223 -2.15 5.60 11.25
CA ILE A 223 -0.92 5.58 12.08
C ILE A 223 0.35 5.75 11.23
N ILE A 224 0.35 5.25 9.98
CA ILE A 224 1.51 5.30 9.09
C ILE A 224 1.67 6.64 8.35
N ASP A 225 0.65 7.50 8.38
CA ASP A 225 0.58 8.65 7.49
C ASP A 225 1.62 9.72 7.81
N ASN A 226 1.97 9.91 9.08
CA ASN A 226 3.04 10.83 9.48
C ASN A 226 4.39 10.44 8.88
N HIS A 227 4.72 9.15 8.90
CA HIS A 227 5.95 8.64 8.28
C HIS A 227 5.87 8.73 6.76
N PHE A 228 4.70 8.42 6.18
CA PHE A 228 4.45 8.50 4.76
C PHE A 228 4.63 9.92 4.21
N ILE A 229 4.05 10.93 4.85
CA ILE A 229 4.19 12.34 4.47
C ILE A 229 5.66 12.77 4.53
N SER A 230 6.36 12.48 5.63
CA SER A 230 7.77 12.83 5.77
C SER A 230 8.64 12.18 4.69
N ALA A 231 8.34 10.93 4.32
CA ALA A 231 9.04 10.26 3.23
C ALA A 231 8.72 10.87 1.85
N LEU A 232 7.46 11.26 1.61
CA LEU A 232 7.09 11.96 0.37
C LEU A 232 7.78 13.31 0.25
N GLU A 233 7.82 14.11 1.32
CA GLU A 233 8.50 15.41 1.35
C GLU A 233 9.97 15.28 0.97
N ASN A 234 10.66 14.24 1.46
CA ASN A 234 12.05 13.96 1.10
C ASN A 234 12.24 13.50 -0.36
N LYS A 235 11.22 12.87 -0.96
CA LYS A 235 11.29 12.30 -2.32
C LYS A 235 10.72 13.24 -3.40
N LEU A 236 9.89 14.21 -3.02
CA LEU A 236 9.24 15.16 -3.93
C LEU A 236 9.96 16.51 -3.84
N GLU A 237 10.81 16.79 -4.82
CA GLU A 237 11.48 18.08 -4.92
C GLU A 237 10.46 19.22 -5.05
N GLY A 238 10.67 20.31 -4.30
CA GLY A 238 9.83 21.50 -4.34
C GLY A 238 8.47 21.34 -3.67
N VAL A 239 8.25 20.28 -2.88
CA VAL A 239 7.00 20.05 -2.14
C VAL A 239 7.27 20.11 -0.65
N GLN A 240 6.40 20.80 0.09
CA GLN A 240 6.38 20.79 1.54
C GLN A 240 5.00 20.39 2.07
N PHE A 241 4.97 19.67 3.19
CA PHE A 241 3.73 19.31 3.86
C PHE A 241 3.56 20.13 5.13
N LYS A 242 2.44 20.83 5.25
CA LYS A 242 2.13 21.65 6.43
C LYS A 242 0.79 21.28 7.02
N ARG A 243 0.75 21.10 8.34
CA ARG A 243 -0.49 20.81 9.06
C ARG A 243 -1.34 22.06 9.14
N VAL A 244 -2.66 21.94 8.95
CA VAL A 244 -3.54 23.13 8.85
C VAL A 244 -3.60 23.99 10.11
N ASP A 245 -3.32 23.41 11.27
CA ASP A 245 -3.35 24.04 12.59
C ASP A 245 -1.96 24.52 13.05
N ALA A 246 -0.91 24.33 12.24
CA ALA A 246 0.46 24.66 12.65
C ALA A 246 0.71 26.18 12.75
N ASP A 247 0.00 26.97 11.94
CA ASP A 247 0.03 28.44 11.97
C ASP A 247 -1.22 28.99 11.26
N THR A 248 -1.33 30.32 11.17
CA THR A 248 -2.32 31.02 10.35
C THR A 248 -2.14 30.69 8.86
N ILE A 249 -3.25 30.63 8.11
CA ILE A 249 -3.26 30.22 6.70
C ILE A 249 -2.32 31.06 5.81
N ASP A 250 -2.20 32.36 6.12
CA ASP A 250 -1.30 33.29 5.41
C ASP A 250 0.18 33.00 5.63
N LYS A 251 0.55 32.43 6.79
CA LYS A 251 1.92 32.01 7.08
C LYS A 251 2.22 30.59 6.61
N LEU A 252 1.20 29.74 6.55
CA LEU A 252 1.36 28.39 6.00
C LEU A 252 1.72 28.46 4.51
N ILE A 253 1.12 29.39 3.77
CA ILE A 253 1.44 29.65 2.36
C ILE A 253 1.77 31.14 2.22
N ASP A 254 3.03 31.46 2.54
CA ASP A 254 3.55 32.82 2.47
C ASP A 254 3.74 33.23 1.01
N LYS A 255 2.95 34.21 0.56
CA LYS A 255 3.00 34.74 -0.81
C LYS A 255 3.73 36.07 -0.91
N ASP A 256 4.16 36.63 0.22
CA ASP A 256 4.79 37.96 0.32
C ASP A 256 6.33 37.87 0.34
#